data_AF-A0A850IC12-F1
#
_entry.id   AF-A0A850IC12-F1
#
_cell.length_a   1.000
_cell.length_b   1.000
_cell.length_c   1.000
_cell.angle_alpha   90.00
_cell.angle_beta   90.00
_cell.angle_gamma   90.00
#
_symmetry.space_group_name_H-M   'P 1'
#
loop_
_entity.id
_entity.type
_entity.pdbx_description
1 polymer ?
#
loop_
_entity_poly.entity_id
_entity_poly.type
_entity_poly.pdbx_seq_one_letter_code
_entity_poly.pdbx_strand_id
1 'polypeptide(L)'
;MSDMPVVRREPLKFNPLEDAVMEDIPPTIWDGPHVGKRLSEAMRTLRMLPMQAVAGYGGSWPAYSYEFEDLLAQQEQGELEKTQRMQNRTRIMPSYSDVTRMEAAIVWPARYLNGARHLMRAVNAVAMAHSLERDAGWVAVKRGGYADTWRANHDRGCDVIAAGLRAEMVPVF
;
A
#
# COMPACT_ATOMS: atom_id res chain seq x y z
N MET A 1 -7.60 -17.22 55.23
CA MET A 1 -6.41 -16.66 54.58
C MET A 1 -5.70 -17.82 53.89
N SER A 2 -5.83 -17.92 52.57
CA SER A 2 -5.13 -18.92 51.75
C SER A 2 -4.36 -18.17 50.67
N ASP A 3 -3.04 -18.40 50.63
CA ASP A 3 -2.08 -17.82 49.70
C ASP A 3 -2.34 -18.31 48.27
N MET A 4 -2.38 -17.37 47.31
CA MET A 4 -2.34 -17.69 45.88
C MET A 4 -0.89 -17.69 45.39
N PRO A 5 -0.46 -18.69 44.59
CA PRO A 5 0.88 -18.70 44.05
C PRO A 5 1.07 -17.60 43.00
N VAL A 6 2.05 -16.72 43.23
CA VAL A 6 2.52 -15.75 42.25
C VAL A 6 3.24 -16.51 41.13
N VAL A 7 2.54 -16.77 40.03
CA VAL A 7 3.14 -17.31 38.81
C VAL A 7 4.05 -16.23 38.21
N ARG A 8 5.36 -16.39 38.40
CA ARG A 8 6.36 -15.58 37.70
C ARG A 8 6.25 -15.87 36.20
N ARG A 9 5.71 -14.93 35.43
CA ARG A 9 5.77 -14.96 33.97
C ARG A 9 7.23 -14.75 33.56
N GLU A 10 7.87 -15.78 33.02
CA GLU A 10 9.16 -15.64 32.37
C GLU A 10 9.05 -14.62 31.22
N PRO A 11 10.11 -13.83 30.96
CA PRO A 11 10.09 -12.87 29.86
C PRO A 11 9.95 -13.62 28.53
N LEU A 12 8.90 -13.28 27.77
CA LEU A 12 8.63 -13.81 26.43
C LEU A 12 9.90 -13.72 25.58
N LYS A 13 10.53 -14.87 25.35
CA LYS A 13 11.70 -15.00 24.50
C LYS A 13 11.17 -15.05 23.06
N PHE A 14 11.22 -13.92 22.38
CA PHE A 14 10.88 -13.82 20.96
C PHE A 14 11.63 -14.89 20.17
N ASN A 15 10.89 -15.82 19.55
CA ASN A 15 11.46 -16.85 18.69
C ASN A 15 10.89 -16.65 17.28
N PRO A 16 11.68 -16.07 16.35
CA PRO A 16 11.22 -15.71 15.01
C PRO A 16 10.83 -16.91 14.13
N LEU A 17 10.98 -18.14 14.62
CA LEU A 17 10.58 -19.38 13.95
C LEU A 17 9.35 -20.08 14.57
N GLU A 18 8.95 -19.69 15.78
CA GLU A 18 7.83 -20.33 16.52
C GLU A 18 6.66 -19.37 16.77
N ASP A 19 6.90 -18.06 16.79
CA ASP A 19 5.83 -17.07 16.85
C ASP A 19 5.12 -17.06 15.48
N ALA A 20 3.99 -17.76 15.42
CA ALA A 20 3.12 -17.80 14.26
C ALA A 20 2.88 -16.36 13.79
N VAL A 21 3.45 -16.03 12.63
CA VAL A 21 3.09 -14.87 11.82
C VAL A 21 1.57 -14.87 11.82
N MET A 22 0.93 -13.84 12.39
CA MET A 22 -0.51 -13.72 12.40
C MET A 22 -0.98 -13.98 10.97
N GLU A 23 -1.53 -15.17 10.75
CA GLU A 23 -1.66 -15.72 9.41
C GLU A 23 -2.56 -14.73 8.67
N ASP A 24 -2.04 -14.15 7.59
CA ASP A 24 -2.77 -13.18 6.77
C ASP A 24 -3.81 -13.95 5.97
N ILE A 25 -4.75 -14.59 6.67
CA ILE A 25 -5.83 -15.35 6.09
C ILE A 25 -6.72 -14.33 5.39
N PRO A 26 -6.74 -14.30 4.06
CA PRO A 26 -7.59 -13.37 3.34
C PRO A 26 -9.05 -13.61 3.75
N PRO A 27 -9.87 -12.55 3.89
CA PRO A 27 -11.28 -12.74 4.14
C PRO A 27 -11.92 -13.55 3.00
N THR A 28 -13.03 -14.23 3.28
CA THR A 28 -13.74 -15.03 2.26
C THR A 28 -14.34 -14.17 1.14
N ILE A 29 -14.56 -12.89 1.40
CA ILE A 29 -15.03 -11.87 0.46
C ILE A 29 -14.25 -10.57 0.66
N TRP A 30 -14.11 -9.78 -0.40
CA TRP A 30 -13.50 -8.45 -0.29
C TRP A 30 -14.25 -7.55 0.69
N ASP A 31 -13.53 -6.87 1.57
CA ASP A 31 -14.02 -5.77 2.42
C ASP A 31 -13.11 -4.55 2.29
N GLY A 32 -13.57 -3.39 2.81
CA GLY A 32 -12.81 -2.14 2.74
C GLY A 32 -11.41 -2.24 3.36
N PRO A 33 -11.26 -2.77 4.59
CA PRO A 33 -9.95 -2.94 5.22
C PRO A 33 -8.97 -3.78 4.38
N HIS A 34 -9.40 -4.90 3.81
CA HIS A 34 -8.54 -5.75 2.99
C HIS A 34 -8.14 -5.09 1.67
N VAL A 35 -9.06 -4.33 1.05
CA VAL A 35 -8.73 -3.49 -0.11
C VAL A 35 -7.66 -2.46 0.24
N GLY A 36 -7.82 -1.73 1.35
CA GLY A 36 -6.85 -0.73 1.80
C GLY A 36 -5.47 -1.33 2.06
N LYS A 37 -5.43 -2.52 2.64
CA LYS A 37 -4.20 -3.29 2.84
C LYS A 37 -3.53 -3.66 1.52
N ARG A 38 -4.27 -4.26 0.57
CA ARG A 38 -3.72 -4.65 -0.74
C ARG A 38 -3.24 -3.46 -1.56
N LEU A 39 -3.93 -2.33 -1.49
CA LEU A 39 -3.46 -1.10 -2.12
C LEU A 39 -2.16 -0.61 -1.47
N SER A 40 -2.05 -0.65 -0.14
CA SER A 40 -0.83 -0.24 0.56
C SER A 40 0.37 -1.15 0.22
N GLU A 41 0.13 -2.45 0.08
CA GLU A 41 1.13 -3.41 -0.40
C GLU A 41 1.50 -3.19 -1.85
N ALA A 42 0.53 -2.92 -2.73
CA ALA A 42 0.79 -2.57 -4.12
C ALA A 42 1.68 -1.33 -4.22
N MET A 43 1.41 -0.27 -3.44
CA MET A 43 2.27 0.92 -3.39
C MET A 43 3.68 0.58 -2.88
N ARG A 44 3.81 -0.33 -1.91
CA ARG A 44 5.11 -0.77 -1.40
C ARG A 44 5.90 -1.53 -2.46
N THR A 45 5.28 -2.51 -3.12
CA THR A 45 5.88 -3.26 -4.23
C THR A 45 6.32 -2.34 -5.35
N LEU A 46 5.45 -1.41 -5.73
CA LEU A 46 5.72 -0.45 -6.78
C LEU A 46 6.98 0.38 -6.50
N ARG A 47 7.18 0.83 -5.26
CA ARG A 47 8.39 1.57 -4.85
C ARG A 47 9.68 0.76 -4.92
N MET A 48 9.58 -0.58 -4.89
CA MET A 48 10.73 -1.48 -5.00
C MET A 48 11.13 -1.74 -6.45
N LEU A 49 10.21 -1.60 -7.40
CA LEU A 49 10.48 -1.86 -8.81
C LEU A 49 11.42 -0.82 -9.43
N PRO A 50 12.35 -1.23 -10.31
CA PRO A 50 13.06 -0.32 -11.18
C PRO A 50 12.06 0.27 -12.16
N MET A 51 12.15 1.57 -12.30
CA MET A 51 11.06 2.40 -12.79
C MET A 51 10.69 2.17 -14.27
N GLN A 52 11.64 1.67 -15.06
CA GLN A 52 11.43 1.27 -16.46
C GLN A 52 10.49 0.07 -16.61
N ALA A 53 10.20 -0.68 -15.54
CA ALA A 53 9.42 -1.90 -15.63
C ALA A 53 7.90 -1.67 -15.73
N VAL A 54 7.41 -0.44 -15.53
CA VAL A 54 5.96 -0.19 -15.46
C VAL A 54 5.48 0.69 -16.62
N ALA A 55 5.42 0.10 -17.80
CA ALA A 55 4.82 0.72 -18.98
C ALA A 55 3.29 0.51 -19.00
N GLY A 56 2.52 1.56 -19.33
CA GLY A 56 1.19 1.37 -19.93
C GLY A 56 -0.05 1.95 -19.22
N TYR A 57 0.07 2.78 -18.18
CA TYR A 57 -1.13 3.28 -17.48
C TYR A 57 -1.05 4.78 -17.21
N GLY A 58 -1.58 5.60 -18.13
CA GLY A 58 -1.70 7.06 -17.95
C GLY A 58 -2.98 7.46 -17.20
N GLY A 59 -2.88 8.46 -16.31
CA GLY A 59 -4.00 9.14 -15.64
C GLY A 59 -4.59 8.46 -14.39
N SER A 60 -4.30 7.18 -14.19
CA SER A 60 -4.80 6.35 -13.07
C SER A 60 -3.80 6.21 -11.92
N TRP A 61 -2.57 6.70 -12.12
CA TRP A 61 -1.48 6.47 -11.20
C TRP A 61 -1.50 7.43 -10.00
N PRO A 62 -1.01 6.99 -8.83
CA PRO A 62 -0.84 7.83 -7.65
C PRO A 62 0.10 9.00 -7.94
N ALA A 63 0.00 10.09 -7.18
CA ALA A 63 0.85 11.28 -7.35
C ALA A 63 2.37 11.00 -7.41
N TYR A 64 2.84 9.87 -6.87
CA TYR A 64 4.21 9.39 -7.03
C TYR A 64 4.61 9.15 -8.50
N SER A 65 3.69 8.83 -9.41
CA SER A 65 4.02 8.77 -10.86
C SER A 65 4.41 10.12 -11.41
N TYR A 66 3.82 11.21 -10.93
CA TYR A 66 4.20 12.57 -11.35
C TYR A 66 5.53 12.99 -10.71
N GLU A 67 5.70 12.76 -9.39
CA GLU A 67 7.00 12.97 -8.73
C GLU A 67 8.10 12.12 -9.39
N PHE A 68 7.72 10.97 -9.94
CA PHE A 68 8.63 10.09 -10.64
C PHE A 68 8.87 10.45 -12.11
N GLU A 69 7.85 10.87 -12.86
CA GLU A 69 8.00 11.47 -14.19
C GLU A 69 8.89 12.71 -14.11
N ASP A 70 8.78 13.51 -13.05
CA ASP A 70 9.70 14.62 -12.76
C ASP A 70 11.13 14.13 -12.48
N LEU A 71 11.30 13.00 -11.77
CA LEU A 71 12.60 12.35 -11.56
C LEU A 71 13.17 11.72 -12.85
N LEU A 72 12.33 11.23 -13.78
CA LEU A 72 12.73 10.79 -15.13
C LEU A 72 13.12 11.97 -16.01
N ALA A 73 12.39 13.08 -15.94
CA ALA A 73 12.78 14.31 -16.63
C ALA A 73 14.13 14.83 -16.11
N GLN A 74 14.42 14.64 -14.81
CA GLN A 74 15.77 14.82 -14.24
C GLN A 74 16.77 13.72 -14.63
N GLN A 75 16.33 12.50 -14.96
CA GLN A 75 17.20 11.41 -15.46
C GLN A 75 17.78 11.76 -16.83
N GLU A 76 17.02 12.44 -17.68
CA GLU A 76 17.49 12.94 -18.99
C GLU A 76 18.67 13.92 -18.85
N GLN A 77 18.89 14.48 -17.65
CA GLN A 77 20.03 15.33 -17.27
C GLN A 77 21.23 14.57 -16.65
N GLY A 78 21.18 13.23 -16.53
CA GLY A 78 22.37 12.37 -16.40
C GLY A 78 22.93 12.11 -14.99
N GLU A 79 22.41 12.73 -13.91
CA GLU A 79 22.97 12.56 -12.56
C GLU A 79 22.42 11.33 -11.77
N LEU A 80 21.29 10.75 -12.20
CA LEU A 80 20.58 9.69 -11.45
C LEU A 80 21.02 8.25 -11.73
N GLU A 81 21.72 7.96 -12.83
CA GLU A 81 22.13 6.58 -13.17
C GLU A 81 23.07 5.96 -12.12
N LYS A 82 23.94 6.77 -11.51
CA LYS A 82 24.84 6.32 -10.44
C LYS A 82 24.05 6.01 -9.16
N THR A 83 23.04 6.82 -8.85
CA THR A 83 22.18 6.68 -7.67
C THR A 83 21.24 5.48 -7.81
N GLN A 84 20.65 5.26 -8.99
CA GLN A 84 19.83 4.08 -9.28
C GLN A 84 20.66 2.80 -9.30
N ARG A 85 21.86 2.80 -9.89
CA ARG A 85 22.77 1.64 -9.83
C ARG A 85 23.20 1.32 -8.39
N MET A 86 23.41 2.31 -7.54
CA MET A 86 23.68 2.10 -6.11
C MET A 86 22.47 1.55 -5.35
N GLN A 87 21.26 2.06 -5.62
CA GLN A 87 20.04 1.58 -4.96
C GLN A 87 19.62 0.18 -5.44
N ASN A 88 19.78 -0.12 -6.73
CA ASN A 88 19.42 -1.42 -7.31
C ASN A 88 20.37 -2.55 -6.88
N ARG A 89 21.60 -2.24 -6.45
CA ARG A 89 22.59 -3.25 -6.06
C ARG A 89 22.29 -3.92 -4.72
N THR A 90 21.45 -3.30 -3.89
CA THR A 90 21.14 -3.72 -2.51
C THR A 90 19.65 -3.92 -2.26
N ARG A 91 18.79 -3.67 -3.26
CA ARG A 91 17.34 -3.87 -3.15
C ARG A 91 17.00 -5.34 -3.30
N ILE A 92 16.34 -5.89 -2.27
CA ILE A 92 15.59 -7.13 -2.40
C ILE A 92 14.49 -6.85 -3.42
N MET A 93 14.51 -7.52 -4.56
CA MET A 93 13.46 -7.40 -5.57
C MET A 93 12.16 -7.99 -5.01
N PRO A 94 10.99 -7.41 -5.34
CA PRO A 94 9.71 -8.01 -4.95
C PRO A 94 9.56 -9.38 -5.62
N SER A 95 8.85 -10.29 -4.96
CA SER A 95 8.57 -11.59 -5.56
C SER A 95 7.64 -11.45 -6.78
N TYR A 96 7.63 -12.45 -7.67
CA TYR A 96 6.68 -12.48 -8.79
C TYR A 96 5.22 -12.35 -8.30
N SER A 97 4.87 -13.05 -7.22
CA SER A 97 3.55 -12.94 -6.59
C SER A 97 3.22 -11.54 -6.08
N ASP A 98 4.21 -10.78 -5.58
CA ASP A 98 3.98 -9.39 -5.14
C ASP A 98 3.71 -8.48 -6.34
N VAL A 99 4.42 -8.68 -7.44
CA VAL A 99 4.22 -7.94 -8.69
C VAL A 99 2.84 -8.24 -9.27
N THR A 100 2.45 -9.52 -9.38
CA THR A 100 1.12 -9.90 -9.89
C THR A 100 -0.01 -9.31 -9.05
N ARG A 101 0.11 -9.36 -7.71
CA ARG A 101 -0.88 -8.76 -6.80
C ARG A 101 -0.92 -7.24 -6.92
N MET A 102 0.24 -6.59 -7.05
CA MET A 102 0.33 -5.15 -7.30
C MET A 102 -0.35 -4.76 -8.61
N GLU A 103 -0.04 -5.42 -9.72
CA GLU A 103 -0.63 -5.13 -11.04
C GLU A 103 -2.16 -5.27 -11.01
N ALA A 104 -2.67 -6.29 -10.31
CA ALA A 104 -4.10 -6.47 -10.11
C ALA A 104 -4.72 -5.31 -9.29
N ALA A 105 -4.06 -4.87 -8.21
CA ALA A 105 -4.63 -3.92 -7.26
C ALA A 105 -4.47 -2.44 -7.66
N ILE A 106 -3.36 -2.07 -8.30
CA ILE A 106 -2.98 -0.66 -8.54
C ILE A 106 -4.01 0.08 -9.41
N VAL A 107 -4.77 -0.65 -10.22
CA VAL A 107 -5.78 -0.10 -11.14
C VAL A 107 -7.16 0.12 -10.47
N TRP A 108 -7.42 -0.48 -9.30
CA TRP A 108 -8.74 -0.44 -8.67
C TRP A 108 -9.26 0.98 -8.39
N PRO A 109 -8.46 1.93 -7.86
CA PRO A 109 -8.96 3.27 -7.60
C PRO A 109 -9.47 3.95 -8.87
N ALA A 110 -8.76 3.82 -9.99
CA ALA A 110 -9.21 4.40 -11.25
C ALA A 110 -10.43 3.66 -11.83
N ARG A 111 -10.47 2.33 -11.72
CA ARG A 111 -11.60 1.52 -12.21
C ARG A 111 -12.90 1.84 -11.49
N TYR A 112 -12.87 1.88 -10.16
CA TYR A 112 -14.10 1.96 -9.35
C TYR A 112 -14.43 3.38 -8.84
N LEU A 113 -13.45 4.29 -8.80
CA LEU A 113 -13.63 5.64 -8.24
C LEU A 113 -13.51 6.76 -9.26
N ASN A 114 -13.54 6.46 -10.57
CA ASN A 114 -13.43 7.47 -11.64
C ASN A 114 -14.46 8.62 -11.49
N GLY A 115 -15.69 8.29 -11.08
CA GLY A 115 -16.75 9.27 -10.81
C GLY A 115 -16.61 10.03 -9.49
N ALA A 116 -15.70 9.62 -8.61
CA ALA A 116 -15.52 10.15 -7.26
C ALA A 116 -14.06 10.54 -7.00
N ARG A 117 -13.57 11.55 -7.73
CA ARG A 117 -12.17 12.00 -7.70
C ARG A 117 -11.62 12.29 -6.29
N HIS A 118 -12.46 12.77 -5.37
CA HIS A 118 -12.05 13.02 -3.99
C HIS A 118 -11.76 11.73 -3.21
N LEU A 119 -12.55 10.66 -3.42
CA LEU A 119 -12.29 9.33 -2.84
C LEU A 119 -11.04 8.72 -3.47
N MET A 120 -10.91 8.78 -4.80
CA MET A 120 -9.72 8.29 -5.50
C MET A 120 -8.44 8.95 -4.98
N ARG A 121 -8.47 10.27 -4.77
CA ARG A 121 -7.35 11.02 -4.19
C ARG A 121 -7.03 10.57 -2.76
N ALA A 122 -8.06 10.36 -1.93
CA ALA A 122 -7.87 9.91 -0.55
C ALA A 122 -7.32 8.49 -0.46
N VAL A 123 -7.88 7.56 -1.23
CA VAL A 123 -7.44 6.17 -1.31
C VAL A 123 -5.96 6.09 -1.71
N ASN A 124 -5.59 6.74 -2.82
CA ASN A 124 -4.20 6.72 -3.28
C ASN A 124 -3.23 7.39 -2.30
N ALA A 125 -3.62 8.53 -1.68
CA ALA A 125 -2.74 9.26 -0.77
C ALA A 125 -2.51 8.51 0.54
N VAL A 126 -3.55 7.92 1.12
CA VAL A 126 -3.47 7.17 2.39
C VAL A 126 -2.82 5.81 2.19
N ALA A 127 -3.10 5.08 1.10
CA ALA A 127 -2.39 3.84 0.76
C ALA A 127 -0.89 4.07 0.56
N MET A 128 -0.50 5.17 -0.09
CA MET A 128 0.91 5.56 -0.22
C MET A 128 1.53 5.85 1.15
N ALA A 129 0.83 6.60 2.01
CA ALA A 129 1.31 6.86 3.37
C ALA A 129 1.52 5.55 4.15
N HIS A 130 0.58 4.60 4.10
CA HIS A 130 0.72 3.30 4.74
C HIS A 130 1.88 2.47 4.18
N SER A 131 2.17 2.56 2.88
CA SER A 131 3.35 1.93 2.27
C SER A 131 4.68 2.45 2.84
N LEU A 132 4.67 3.65 3.40
CA LEU A 132 5.78 4.34 4.06
C LEU A 132 5.74 4.22 5.59
N GLU A 133 4.87 3.37 6.14
CA GLU A 133 4.62 3.24 7.59
C GLU A 133 4.15 4.57 8.21
N ARG A 134 3.39 5.35 7.44
CA ARG A 134 2.72 6.59 7.86
C ARG A 134 1.20 6.42 7.84
N ASP A 135 0.49 7.47 8.25
CA ASP A 135 -0.97 7.48 8.38
C ASP A 135 -1.62 8.69 7.69
N ALA A 136 -2.94 8.80 7.82
CA ALA A 136 -3.73 9.92 7.30
C ALA A 136 -3.35 11.28 7.92
N GLY A 137 -2.75 11.30 9.13
CA GLY A 137 -2.20 12.52 9.73
C GLY A 137 -1.03 13.05 8.94
N TRP A 138 -0.12 12.17 8.50
CA TRP A 138 0.96 12.54 7.59
C TRP A 138 0.45 13.13 6.27
N VAL A 139 -0.62 12.55 5.71
CA VAL A 139 -1.27 13.07 4.50
C VAL A 139 -1.84 14.46 4.73
N ALA A 140 -2.53 14.68 5.85
CA ALA A 140 -3.09 15.99 6.20
C ALA A 140 -2.00 17.07 6.32
N VAL A 141 -0.87 16.76 6.97
CA VAL A 141 0.28 17.67 7.08
C VAL A 141 0.84 18.05 5.70
N LYS A 142 0.88 17.11 4.75
CA LYS A 142 1.44 17.33 3.41
C LYS A 142 0.48 17.96 2.41
N ARG A 143 -0.81 17.68 2.52
CA ARG A 143 -1.82 18.01 1.49
C ARG A 143 -2.93 18.94 2.00
N GLY A 144 -2.87 19.35 3.26
CA GLY A 144 -3.90 20.13 3.94
C GLY A 144 -5.13 19.31 4.31
N GLY A 145 -6.07 19.94 5.02
CA GLY A 145 -7.28 19.32 5.54
C GLY A 145 -7.06 18.59 6.87
N TYR A 146 -7.99 17.71 7.23
CA TYR A 146 -8.01 17.00 8.50
C TYR A 146 -7.74 15.50 8.31
N ALA A 147 -6.95 14.92 9.22
CA ALA A 147 -6.59 13.49 9.19
C ALA A 147 -7.84 12.59 9.15
N ASP A 148 -8.87 12.92 9.91
CA ASP A 148 -10.12 12.15 9.94
C ASP A 148 -10.88 12.24 8.61
N THR A 149 -10.82 13.37 7.90
CA THR A 149 -11.42 13.49 6.56
C THR A 149 -10.68 12.62 5.55
N TRP A 150 -9.35 12.58 5.61
CA TRP A 150 -8.54 11.71 4.76
C TRP A 150 -8.83 10.23 5.04
N ARG A 151 -8.89 9.84 6.32
CA ARG A 151 -9.23 8.48 6.75
C ARG A 151 -10.64 8.10 6.30
N ALA A 152 -11.65 8.92 6.60
CA ALA A 152 -13.04 8.63 6.23
C ALA A 152 -13.25 8.50 4.71
N ASN A 153 -12.60 9.35 3.91
CA ASN A 153 -12.67 9.25 2.46
C ASN A 153 -11.89 8.04 1.91
N HIS A 154 -10.76 7.69 2.53
CA HIS A 154 -10.03 6.46 2.21
C HIS A 154 -10.89 5.23 2.47
N ASP A 155 -11.46 5.12 3.68
CA ASP A 155 -12.24 3.96 4.10
C ASP A 155 -13.48 3.80 3.22
N ARG A 156 -14.20 4.91 2.99
CA ARG A 156 -15.35 4.93 2.06
C ARG A 156 -14.95 4.54 0.64
N GLY A 157 -13.80 5.00 0.15
CA GLY A 157 -13.30 4.63 -1.17
C GLY A 157 -12.96 3.14 -1.27
N CYS A 158 -12.36 2.57 -0.22
CA CYS A 158 -12.07 1.15 -0.13
C CYS A 158 -13.35 0.31 -0.08
N ASP A 159 -14.39 0.75 0.62
CA ASP A 159 -15.69 0.06 0.63
C ASP A 159 -16.34 0.02 -0.75
N VAL A 160 -16.26 1.12 -1.52
CA VAL A 160 -16.76 1.17 -2.90
C VAL A 160 -15.99 0.23 -3.81
N ILE A 161 -14.65 0.20 -3.70
CA ILE A 161 -13.81 -0.75 -4.45
C ILE A 161 -14.18 -2.18 -4.07
N ALA A 162 -14.30 -2.49 -2.77
CA ALA A 162 -14.66 -3.82 -2.29
C ALA A 162 -16.03 -4.26 -2.83
N ALA A 163 -17.01 -3.36 -2.88
CA ALA A 163 -18.31 -3.64 -3.49
C ALA A 163 -18.19 -3.96 -4.99
N GLY A 164 -17.35 -3.22 -5.73
CA GLY A 164 -17.06 -3.50 -7.13
C GLY A 164 -16.40 -4.87 -7.34
N LEU A 165 -15.39 -5.20 -6.54
CA LEU A 165 -14.70 -6.49 -6.60
C LEU A 165 -15.63 -7.67 -6.28
N ARG A 166 -16.53 -7.51 -5.30
CA ARG A 166 -17.57 -8.52 -5.00
C ARG A 166 -18.55 -8.68 -6.16
N ALA A 167 -19.00 -7.58 -6.77
CA ALA A 167 -19.93 -7.62 -7.89
C ALA A 167 -19.32 -8.32 -9.12
N GLU A 168 -18.01 -8.17 -9.32
CA GLU A 168 -17.26 -8.83 -10.39
C GLU A 168 -16.74 -10.23 -10.02
N MET A 169 -17.05 -10.72 -8.81
CA MET A 169 -16.61 -12.02 -8.30
C MET A 169 -15.08 -12.21 -8.35
N VAL A 170 -14.32 -11.13 -8.12
CA VAL A 170 -12.85 -11.20 -8.08
C VAL A 170 -12.41 -12.04 -6.88
N PRO A 171 -11.59 -13.09 -7.08
CA PRO A 171 -11.07 -13.90 -5.98
C PRO A 171 -10.26 -13.06 -5.00
N VAL A 172 -10.41 -13.34 -3.70
CA VAL A 172 -9.60 -12.71 -2.66
C VAL A 172 -8.20 -13.32 -2.67
N PHE A 173 -7.19 -12.47 -2.57
CA PHE A 173 -5.78 -12.85 -2.53
C PHE A 173 -5.03 -12.03 -1.51
#